data_AF-A0A140K877-F1
#
_entry.id   AF-A0A140K877-F1
#
_cell.length_a   1.000
_cell.length_b   1.000
_cell.length_c   1.000
_cell.angle_alpha   90.00
_cell.angle_beta   90.00
_cell.angle_gamma   90.00
#
_symmetry.space_group_name_H-M   'P 1'
#
loop_
_entity.id
_entity.type
_entity.pdbx_description
1 polymer ?
#
loop_
_entity_poly.entity_id
_entity_poly.type
_entity_poly.pdbx_seq_one_letter_code
_entity_poly.pdbx_strand_id
1 'polypeptide(L)' 'MQKHSENSTIPVPVPNPSSIKIGTLRSIIRQSELPRSLFEF' A
#
# COMPACT_ATOMS: atom_id res chain seq x y z
N MET A 1 4.85 -4.52 14.22
CA MET A 1 3.84 -5.52 14.63
C MET A 1 2.68 -5.48 13.64
N GLN A 2 2.64 -6.40 12.68
CA GLN A 2 1.43 -7.07 12.15
C GLN A 2 1.90 -8.27 11.30
N LYS A 3 1.12 -9.36 11.32
CA LYS A 3 1.53 -10.77 11.11
C LYS A 3 1.47 -11.25 9.64
N HIS A 4 2.25 -12.30 9.38
CA HIS A 4 2.36 -13.10 8.15
C HIS A 4 1.09 -13.92 7.83
N SER A 5 0.82 -14.17 6.53
CA SER A 5 0.55 -15.50 5.91
C SER A 5 0.04 -15.40 4.46
N GLU A 6 0.37 -16.41 3.64
CA GLU A 6 0.20 -16.54 2.17
C GLU A 6 -1.25 -16.43 1.61
N ASN A 7 -2.26 -16.28 2.47
CA ASN A 7 -3.68 -16.08 2.10
C ASN A 7 -4.36 -14.95 2.90
N SER A 8 -3.57 -14.06 3.53
CA SER A 8 -4.09 -12.97 4.37
C SER A 8 -4.25 -11.67 3.59
N THR A 9 -5.31 -10.91 3.89
CA THR A 9 -5.43 -9.52 3.41
C THR A 9 -4.51 -8.63 4.25
N ILE A 10 -3.70 -7.79 3.59
CA ILE A 10 -2.85 -6.80 4.26
C ILE A 10 -3.62 -5.47 4.32
N PRO A 11 -4.16 -5.06 5.49
CA PRO A 11 -4.82 -3.78 5.62
C PRO A 11 -3.77 -2.67 5.59
N VAL A 12 -3.75 -1.87 4.53
CA VAL A 12 -2.89 -0.69 4.42
C VAL A 12 -3.72 0.56 4.68
N PRO A 13 -3.35 1.41 5.66
CA PRO A 13 -4.02 2.68 5.87
C PRO A 13 -3.76 3.61 4.69
N VAL A 14 -4.81 3.96 3.96
CA VAL A 14 -4.76 4.89 2.82
C VAL A 14 -5.37 6.23 3.25
N PRO A 15 -4.62 7.34 3.18
CA PRO A 15 -5.19 8.65 3.42
C PRO A 15 -6.31 8.96 2.42
N ASN A 16 -7.33 9.71 2.84
CA ASN A 16 -8.41 10.18 1.95
C ASN A 16 -8.30 11.68 1.55
N PRO A 17 -7.23 12.12 0.86
CA PRO A 17 -7.21 13.39 0.13
C PRO A 17 -7.43 13.18 -1.38
N SER A 18 -7.84 14.24 -2.08
CA SER A 18 -7.98 14.26 -3.55
C SER A 18 -6.69 14.01 -4.32
N SER A 19 -5.53 14.10 -3.66
CA SER A 19 -4.22 13.76 -4.23
C SER A 19 -3.29 13.14 -3.18
N ILE A 20 -2.64 12.04 -3.54
CA ILE A 20 -1.66 11.37 -2.68
C ILE A 20 -0.26 11.86 -3.06
N LYS A 21 0.50 12.35 -2.06
CA LYS A 21 1.91 12.73 -2.26
C LYS A 21 2.75 11.49 -2.61
N ILE A 22 3.77 11.67 -3.45
CA ILE A 22 4.63 10.57 -3.92
C ILE A 22 5.26 9.75 -2.78
N GLY A 23 5.66 10.39 -1.67
CA GLY A 23 6.21 9.70 -0.50
C GLY A 23 5.20 8.79 0.20
N THR A 24 3.93 9.22 0.25
CA THR A 24 2.82 8.46 0.82
C THR A 24 2.47 7.26 -0.08
N LEU A 25 2.40 7.47 -1.40
CA LEU A 25 2.19 6.38 -2.36
C LEU A 25 3.28 5.31 -2.24
N ARG A 26 4.56 5.72 -2.12
CA ARG A 26 5.68 4.81 -1.90
C ARG A 26 5.57 4.03 -0.59
N SER A 27 5.11 4.65 0.49
CA SER A 27 4.87 3.96 1.76
C SER A 27 3.77 2.90 1.62
N ILE A 28 2.68 3.23 0.93
CA ILE A 28 1.56 2.31 0.67
C ILE A 28 2.04 1.11 -0.15
N ILE A 29 2.76 1.34 -1.27
CA ILE A 29 3.31 0.25 -2.10
C ILE A 29 4.19 -0.67 -1.25
N ARG A 30 5.12 -0.10 -0.47
CA ARG A 30 6.02 -0.87 0.39
C ARG A 30 5.27 -1.66 1.48
N GLN A 31 4.20 -1.10 2.06
CA GLN A 31 3.41 -1.74 3.11
C GLN A 31 2.44 -2.79 2.56
N SER A 32 2.01 -2.64 1.31
CA SER A 32 1.09 -3.57 0.66
C SER A 32 1.76 -4.87 0.23
N GLU A 33 3.09 -4.89 0.12
CA GLU A 33 3.86 -6.01 -0.48
C GLU A 33 3.39 -6.37 -1.90
N LEU A 34 2.71 -5.45 -2.59
CA LEU A 34 2.20 -5.62 -3.94
C LEU A 34 3.14 -5.00 -5.00
N PRO A 35 3.12 -5.52 -6.24
CA PRO A 35 3.87 -4.93 -7.34
C PRO A 35 3.47 -3.47 -7.58
N ARG A 36 4.47 -2.61 -7.77
CA ARG A 36 4.28 -1.18 -8.10
C ARG A 36 3.42 -0.96 -9.35
N SER A 37 3.48 -1.88 -10.31
CA SER A 37 2.69 -1.83 -11.53
C SER A 37 1.18 -1.84 -11.30
N LEU A 38 0.71 -2.33 -10.14
CA LEU A 38 -0.71 -2.26 -9.76
C LEU A 38 -1.16 -0.86 -9.33
N PHE A 39 -0.25 0.11 -9.24
CA PHE A 39 -0.52 1.48 -8.78
C PHE A 39 -0.26 2.53 -9.86
N GLU A 40 0.24 2.13 -11.02
CA GLU A 40 0.55 3.01 -12.15
C GLU A 40 -0.49 2.73 -13.26
N PHE A 41 -1.55 3.54 -13.31
CA PHE A 41 -2.62 3.50 -14.32
C PHE A 41 -2.79 4.88 -14.97
#